data_AF-A0A951DNU9-F1
#
_entry.id   AF-A0A951DNU9-F1
#
_cell.length_a   1.000
_cell.length_b   1.000
_cell.length_c   1.000
_cell.angle_alpha   90.00
_cell.angle_beta   90.00
_cell.angle_gamma   90.00
#
_symmetry.space_group_name_H-M   'P 1'
#
loop_
_entity.id
_entity.type
_entity.pdbx_description
1 polymer ?
#
loop_
_entity_poly.entity_id
_entity_poly.type
_entity_poly.pdbx_seq_one_letter_code
_entity_poly.pdbx_strand_id
1 'polypeptide(L)'
;MNSDEARQAIAGWCTADDNLEYLGEQSEAGADYAAGVRATGSAGAPVELQVLHQGGDRITVRHTASVASSSGEQAQKVFDQRPGWLLGRIDRGTNGTSAVIETHVYLDGLSKNSFIQAAAEVAHTARLVGGVTTASAAASPSPQQSYTPATPQGVPAAQPMGAPSFSPQPQPSYSPQPQPSYSPQPQPQPTSGPGPWVPTHSVPPQGLRAWAAPDPAGPVVANLAPGLPIQVAEVRGAWARVICSNGWVGWIDGRLIGVAA
;
A
#
# COMPACT_ATOMS: atom_id res chain seq x y z
N MET A 1 -12.91 -30.13 2.01
CA MET A 1 -13.93 -29.41 2.81
C MET A 1 -15.20 -29.33 1.99
N ASN A 2 -16.36 -29.71 2.51
CA ASN A 2 -17.62 -29.58 1.76
C ASN A 2 -18.19 -28.14 1.84
N SER A 3 -19.17 -27.80 0.99
CA SER A 3 -19.73 -26.43 0.91
C SER A 3 -20.31 -25.93 2.24
N ASP A 4 -21.06 -26.77 2.97
CA ASP A 4 -21.61 -26.38 4.28
C ASP A 4 -20.53 -26.22 5.35
N GLU A 5 -19.49 -27.07 5.35
CA GLU A 5 -18.35 -26.91 6.25
C GLU A 5 -17.60 -25.60 5.96
N ALA A 6 -17.39 -25.28 4.68
CA ALA A 6 -16.76 -24.03 4.25
C ALA A 6 -17.57 -22.82 4.72
N ARG A 7 -18.90 -22.85 4.55
CA ARG A 7 -19.81 -21.82 5.04
C ARG A 7 -19.69 -21.60 6.54
N GLN A 8 -19.79 -22.68 7.34
CA GLN A 8 -19.69 -22.60 8.80
C GLN A 8 -18.31 -22.07 9.24
N ALA A 9 -17.24 -22.52 8.58
CA ALA A 9 -15.89 -22.09 8.87
C ALA A 9 -15.68 -20.60 8.54
N ILE A 10 -16.17 -20.12 7.39
CA ILE A 10 -16.10 -18.71 6.98
C ILE A 10 -16.82 -17.82 7.99
N ALA A 11 -18.03 -18.17 8.41
CA ALA A 11 -18.76 -17.42 9.43
C ALA A 11 -17.98 -17.36 10.76
N GLY A 12 -17.39 -18.49 11.18
CA GLY A 12 -16.52 -18.55 12.35
C GLY A 12 -15.25 -17.71 12.22
N TRP A 13 -14.61 -17.71 11.05
CA TRP A 13 -13.40 -16.93 10.81
C TRP A 13 -13.66 -15.42 10.79
N CYS A 14 -14.76 -14.97 10.17
CA CYS A 14 -15.17 -13.58 10.20
C CYS A 14 -15.46 -13.11 11.63
N THR A 15 -16.12 -13.94 12.45
CA THR A 15 -16.38 -13.60 13.85
C THR A 15 -15.10 -13.54 14.71
N ALA A 16 -14.07 -14.28 14.30
CA ALA A 16 -12.79 -14.37 15.02
C ALA A 16 -11.69 -13.44 14.47
N ASP A 17 -12.01 -12.51 13.58
CA ASP A 17 -11.06 -11.56 13.01
C ASP A 17 -11.57 -10.12 13.18
N ASP A 18 -10.74 -9.22 13.70
CA ASP A 18 -11.15 -7.83 13.95
C ASP A 18 -11.38 -7.01 12.65
N ASN A 19 -10.89 -7.50 11.50
CA ASN A 19 -10.97 -6.78 10.22
C ASN A 19 -12.12 -7.27 9.33
N LEU A 20 -12.87 -8.28 9.76
CA LEU A 20 -13.98 -8.88 9.02
C LEU A 20 -15.23 -8.92 9.91
N GLU A 21 -16.38 -8.58 9.33
CA GLU A 21 -17.68 -8.66 9.99
C GLU A 21 -18.60 -9.51 9.12
N TYR A 22 -19.21 -10.54 9.69
CA TYR A 22 -20.20 -11.36 8.98
C TYR A 22 -21.56 -10.65 8.99
N LEU A 23 -22.06 -10.26 7.82
CA LEU A 23 -23.32 -9.52 7.68
C LEU A 23 -24.56 -10.43 7.60
N GLY A 24 -24.36 -11.74 7.47
CA GLY A 24 -25.42 -12.72 7.31
C GLY A 24 -25.48 -13.35 5.93
N GLU A 25 -26.36 -14.33 5.80
CA GLU A 25 -26.63 -15.02 4.54
C GLU A 25 -27.46 -14.12 3.62
N GLN A 26 -27.15 -14.15 2.33
CA GLN A 26 -27.85 -13.40 1.30
C GLN A 26 -28.33 -14.36 0.21
N SER A 27 -29.41 -14.00 -0.47
CA SER A 27 -29.88 -14.76 -1.63
C SER A 27 -29.27 -14.17 -2.90
N GLU A 28 -28.49 -14.98 -3.64
CA GLU A 28 -27.98 -14.61 -4.95
C GLU A 28 -28.46 -15.61 -6.01
N ALA A 29 -28.90 -15.10 -7.16
CA ALA A 29 -29.41 -15.96 -8.22
C ALA A 29 -28.30 -16.86 -8.78
N GLY A 30 -28.49 -18.18 -8.68
CA GLY A 30 -27.53 -19.18 -9.17
C GLY A 30 -26.35 -19.43 -8.22
N ALA A 31 -26.41 -18.97 -6.97
CA ALA A 31 -25.53 -19.44 -5.90
C ALA A 31 -26.25 -20.46 -5.02
N ASP A 32 -25.56 -21.54 -4.67
CA ASP A 32 -25.98 -22.51 -3.65
C ASP A 32 -25.88 -21.89 -2.26
N TYR A 33 -24.87 -21.06 -2.07
CA TYR A 33 -24.66 -20.26 -0.86
C TYR A 33 -24.17 -18.86 -1.23
N ALA A 34 -24.71 -17.84 -0.59
CA ALA A 34 -24.15 -16.50 -0.60
C ALA A 34 -24.20 -15.86 0.79
N ALA A 35 -23.16 -15.12 1.15
CA ALA A 35 -23.12 -14.35 2.38
C ALA A 35 -22.44 -13.00 2.19
N GLY A 36 -22.92 -12.03 2.95
CA GLY A 36 -22.30 -10.72 3.06
C GLY A 36 -21.19 -10.74 4.10
N VAL A 37 -20.03 -10.23 3.74
CA VAL A 37 -18.89 -10.04 4.65
C VAL A 37 -18.38 -8.62 4.49
N ARG A 38 -18.28 -7.86 5.57
CA ARG A 38 -17.73 -6.51 5.55
C ARG A 38 -16.27 -6.53 5.97
N ALA A 39 -15.39 -5.98 5.13
CA ALA A 39 -13.99 -5.79 5.45
C ALA A 39 -13.73 -4.37 5.97
N THR A 40 -13.33 -4.26 7.23
CA THR A 40 -13.17 -3.00 7.99
C THR A 40 -11.69 -2.59 8.20
N GLY A 41 -10.74 -3.36 7.67
CA GLY A 41 -9.31 -3.20 7.94
C GLY A 41 -8.72 -1.78 7.81
N SER A 42 -7.54 -1.58 8.39
CA SER A 42 -7.04 -0.33 9.01
C SER A 42 -6.84 0.93 8.16
N ALA A 43 -7.14 0.93 6.86
CA ALA A 43 -6.98 2.11 6.02
C ALA A 43 -8.03 2.15 4.90
N GLY A 44 -9.13 2.85 5.15
CA GLY A 44 -10.16 3.16 4.15
C GLY A 44 -11.59 2.89 4.63
N ALA A 45 -12.55 3.19 3.76
CA ALA A 45 -13.95 2.88 4.01
C ALA A 45 -14.17 1.35 4.10
N PRO A 46 -15.16 0.91 4.91
CA PRO A 46 -15.54 -0.49 4.96
C PRO A 46 -16.00 -0.95 3.57
N VAL A 47 -15.53 -2.11 3.13
CA VAL A 47 -15.90 -2.69 1.84
C VAL A 47 -16.81 -3.87 2.09
N GLU A 48 -17.99 -3.85 1.49
CA GLU A 48 -18.91 -4.99 1.53
C GLU A 48 -18.54 -6.00 0.45
N LEU A 49 -18.18 -7.20 0.87
CA LEU A 49 -17.83 -8.34 0.04
C LEU A 49 -18.98 -9.32 0.04
N GLN A 50 -19.12 -10.03 -1.07
CA GLN A 50 -20.04 -11.14 -1.21
C GLN A 50 -19.23 -12.41 -1.40
N VAL A 51 -19.47 -13.38 -0.54
CA VAL A 51 -18.89 -14.72 -0.64
C VAL A 51 -19.94 -15.61 -1.26
N LEU A 52 -19.64 -16.22 -2.40
CA LEU A 52 -20.54 -17.07 -3.16
C LEU A 52 -19.96 -18.47 -3.30
N HIS A 53 -20.83 -19.47 -3.26
CA HIS A 53 -20.56 -20.81 -3.77
C HIS A 53 -21.63 -21.11 -4.82
N GLN A 54 -21.23 -21.33 -6.06
CA GLN A 54 -22.12 -21.55 -7.20
C GLN A 54 -22.06 -23.00 -7.72
N GLY A 55 -21.78 -23.94 -6.81
CA GLY A 55 -21.43 -25.32 -7.16
C GLY A 55 -19.96 -25.49 -7.54
N GLY A 56 -19.50 -26.75 -7.51
CA GLY A 56 -18.10 -27.10 -7.75
C GLY A 56 -17.20 -26.95 -6.53
N ASP A 57 -15.88 -26.94 -6.77
CA ASP A 57 -14.84 -27.02 -5.73
C ASP A 57 -14.25 -25.64 -5.36
N ARG A 58 -15.01 -24.55 -5.45
CA ARG A 58 -14.48 -23.21 -5.15
C ARG A 58 -15.50 -22.27 -4.57
N ILE A 59 -15.03 -21.37 -3.72
CA ILE A 59 -15.76 -20.17 -3.33
C ILE A 59 -15.30 -18.98 -4.19
N THR A 60 -16.20 -18.05 -4.43
CA THR A 60 -15.93 -16.77 -5.09
C THR A 60 -16.08 -15.66 -4.06
N VAL A 61 -15.05 -14.84 -3.86
CA VAL A 61 -15.14 -13.61 -3.07
C VAL A 61 -15.23 -12.46 -4.05
N ARG A 62 -16.34 -11.72 -4.02
CA ARG A 62 -16.69 -10.70 -5.00
C ARG A 62 -17.02 -9.36 -4.33
N HIS A 63 -16.69 -8.27 -5.01
CA HIS A 63 -17.19 -6.92 -4.72
C HIS A 63 -17.64 -6.26 -6.02
N THR A 64 -18.77 -5.55 -5.98
CA THR A 64 -19.27 -4.77 -7.10
C THR A 64 -19.40 -3.32 -6.69
N ALA A 65 -18.65 -2.44 -7.34
CA ALA A 65 -18.70 -1.00 -7.12
C ALA A 65 -19.29 -0.27 -8.33
N SER A 66 -20.14 0.73 -8.08
CA SER A 66 -20.56 1.66 -9.14
C SER A 66 -19.42 2.64 -9.45
N VAL A 67 -19.12 2.83 -10.72
CA VAL A 67 -18.01 3.67 -11.20
C VAL A 67 -18.56 4.68 -12.22
N ALA A 68 -18.06 5.92 -12.19
CA ALA A 68 -18.38 6.88 -13.24
C ALA A 68 -17.86 6.38 -14.60
N SER A 69 -18.61 6.62 -15.69
CA SER A 69 -18.23 6.17 -17.03
C SER A 69 -16.84 6.68 -17.47
N SER A 70 -16.47 7.89 -17.04
CA SER A 70 -15.16 8.52 -17.29
C SER A 70 -14.02 7.91 -16.45
N SER A 71 -14.32 7.22 -15.36
CA SER A 71 -13.34 6.59 -14.48
C SER A 71 -13.05 5.13 -14.86
N GLY A 72 -13.75 4.58 -15.86
CA GLY A 72 -13.61 3.17 -16.27
C GLY A 72 -12.19 2.78 -16.73
N GLU A 73 -11.51 3.64 -17.49
CA GLU A 73 -10.12 3.38 -17.93
C GLU A 73 -9.12 3.41 -16.77
N GLN A 74 -9.32 4.31 -15.82
CA GLN A 74 -8.46 4.40 -14.64
C GLN A 74 -8.68 3.19 -13.71
N ALA A 75 -9.94 2.76 -13.53
CA ALA A 75 -10.26 1.53 -12.80
C ALA A 75 -9.65 0.29 -13.48
N GLN A 76 -9.66 0.24 -14.82
CA GLN A 76 -9.00 -0.82 -15.57
C GLN A 76 -7.49 -0.86 -15.34
N LYS A 77 -6.82 0.30 -15.26
CA LYS A 77 -5.39 0.38 -14.91
C LYS A 77 -5.10 -0.15 -13.51
N VAL A 78 -5.99 0.08 -12.55
CA VAL A 78 -5.86 -0.52 -11.21
C VAL A 78 -5.84 -2.04 -11.33
N PHE A 79 -6.72 -2.63 -12.12
CA PHE A 79 -6.78 -4.09 -12.31
C PHE A 79 -5.54 -4.65 -13.02
N ASP A 80 -5.00 -3.96 -14.01
CA ASP A 80 -3.78 -4.38 -14.73
C ASP A 80 -2.55 -4.49 -13.80
N GLN A 81 -2.53 -3.72 -12.71
CA GLN A 81 -1.47 -3.75 -11.70
C GLN A 81 -1.69 -4.80 -10.60
N ARG A 82 -2.82 -5.52 -10.60
CA ARG A 82 -3.15 -6.52 -9.57
C ARG A 82 -2.53 -7.88 -9.91
N PRO A 83 -2.29 -8.73 -8.90
CA PRO A 83 -1.80 -10.07 -9.15
C PRO A 83 -2.83 -10.90 -9.92
N GLY A 84 -2.37 -11.77 -10.83
CA GLY A 84 -3.23 -12.43 -11.83
C GLY A 84 -4.28 -13.42 -11.31
N TRP A 85 -4.31 -13.72 -10.00
CA TRP A 85 -5.36 -14.52 -9.38
C TRP A 85 -6.59 -13.68 -8.99
N LEU A 86 -6.48 -12.34 -9.05
CA LEU A 86 -7.59 -11.42 -8.90
C LEU A 86 -8.15 -11.06 -10.27
N LEU A 87 -9.46 -11.19 -10.43
CA LEU A 87 -10.17 -10.87 -11.66
C LEU A 87 -10.91 -9.55 -11.48
N GLY A 88 -10.47 -8.52 -12.19
CA GLY A 88 -11.18 -7.25 -12.30
C GLY A 88 -11.88 -7.13 -13.65
N ARG A 89 -13.16 -6.74 -13.65
CA ARG A 89 -13.94 -6.49 -14.87
C ARG A 89 -14.71 -5.18 -14.73
N ILE A 90 -14.73 -4.41 -15.82
CA ILE A 90 -15.63 -3.27 -15.97
C ILE A 90 -16.84 -3.71 -16.81
N ASP A 91 -18.01 -3.74 -16.19
CA ASP A 91 -19.29 -3.92 -16.86
C ASP A 91 -19.87 -2.55 -17.23
N ARG A 92 -20.14 -2.35 -18.53
CA ARG A 92 -20.79 -1.12 -19.01
C ARG A 92 -22.22 -1.46 -19.38
N GLY A 93 -23.13 -1.21 -18.46
CA GLY A 93 -24.56 -1.39 -18.65
C GLY A 93 -25.26 -0.09 -19.03
N THR A 94 -26.51 -0.21 -19.46
CA THR A 94 -27.42 0.93 -19.64
C THR A 94 -27.75 1.64 -18.34
N ASN A 95 -27.65 0.95 -17.20
CA ASN A 95 -27.88 1.51 -15.86
C ASN A 95 -26.63 2.15 -15.22
N GLY A 96 -25.49 2.16 -15.92
CA GLY A 96 -24.24 2.71 -15.41
C GLY A 96 -23.05 1.79 -15.66
N THR A 97 -21.87 2.27 -15.26
CA THR A 97 -20.65 1.47 -15.31
C THR A 97 -20.38 0.88 -13.93
N SER A 98 -20.13 -0.43 -13.87
CA SER A 98 -19.84 -1.15 -12.63
C SER A 98 -18.48 -1.84 -12.72
N ALA A 99 -17.70 -1.76 -11.66
CA ALA A 99 -16.46 -2.51 -11.50
C ALA A 99 -16.73 -3.74 -10.63
N VAL A 100 -16.56 -4.92 -11.21
CA VAL A 100 -16.64 -6.21 -10.50
C VAL A 100 -15.22 -6.67 -10.21
N ILE A 101 -14.92 -6.89 -8.94
CA ILE A 101 -13.66 -7.45 -8.47
C ILE A 101 -13.98 -8.80 -7.85
N GLU A 102 -13.39 -9.87 -8.34
CA GLU A 102 -13.61 -11.21 -7.81
C GLU A 102 -12.32 -12.01 -7.74
N THR A 103 -12.28 -12.95 -6.80
CA THR A 103 -11.24 -13.97 -6.69
C THR A 103 -11.86 -15.31 -6.34
N HIS A 104 -11.16 -16.38 -6.70
CA HIS A 104 -11.61 -17.74 -6.46
C HIS A 104 -10.66 -18.44 -5.50
N VAL A 105 -11.21 -19.08 -4.47
CA VAL A 105 -10.45 -19.92 -3.54
C VAL A 105 -11.00 -21.35 -3.64
N TYR A 106 -10.13 -22.30 -4.00
CA TYR A 106 -10.50 -23.71 -4.09
C TYR A 106 -10.75 -24.31 -2.71
N LEU A 107 -11.75 -25.19 -2.58
CA LEU A 107 -12.14 -25.80 -1.30
C LEU A 107 -11.05 -26.71 -0.73
N ASP A 108 -10.22 -27.32 -1.59
CA ASP A 108 -9.05 -28.11 -1.18
C ASP A 108 -7.98 -27.27 -0.45
N GLY A 109 -7.80 -26.01 -0.87
CA GLY A 109 -6.85 -25.06 -0.28
C GLY A 109 -7.48 -24.04 0.67
N LEU A 110 -8.78 -24.19 0.97
CA LEU A 110 -9.51 -23.22 1.78
C LEU A 110 -9.07 -23.33 3.24
N SER A 111 -8.65 -22.20 3.79
CA SER A 111 -8.19 -22.05 5.17
C SER A 111 -8.46 -20.63 5.62
N LYS A 112 -8.51 -20.38 6.95
CA LYS A 112 -8.66 -19.03 7.51
C LYS A 112 -7.72 -18.03 6.83
N ASN A 113 -6.44 -18.39 6.70
CA ASN A 113 -5.42 -17.54 6.10
C ASN A 113 -5.67 -17.26 4.60
N SER A 114 -5.98 -18.30 3.80
CA SER A 114 -6.26 -18.16 2.37
C SER A 114 -7.50 -17.29 2.13
N PHE A 115 -8.55 -17.46 2.95
CA PHE A 115 -9.77 -16.66 2.88
C PHE A 115 -9.54 -15.20 3.27
N ILE A 116 -8.85 -14.94 4.38
CA ILE A 116 -8.54 -13.58 4.82
C ILE A 116 -7.69 -12.85 3.78
N GLN A 117 -6.69 -13.53 3.19
CA GLN A 117 -5.88 -12.94 2.12
C GLN A 117 -6.73 -12.61 0.89
N ALA A 118 -7.61 -13.52 0.47
CA ALA A 118 -8.53 -13.26 -0.64
C ALA A 118 -9.45 -12.06 -0.36
N ALA A 119 -10.07 -12.01 0.83
CA ALA A 119 -10.93 -10.91 1.24
C ALA A 119 -10.18 -9.57 1.35
N ALA A 120 -8.99 -9.57 1.93
CA ALA A 120 -8.14 -8.40 2.05
C ALA A 120 -7.72 -7.85 0.69
N GLU A 121 -7.37 -8.71 -0.27
CA GLU A 121 -6.98 -8.31 -1.61
C GLU A 121 -8.14 -7.73 -2.42
N VAL A 122 -9.34 -8.33 -2.35
CA VAL A 122 -10.55 -7.76 -2.97
C VAL A 122 -10.88 -6.41 -2.36
N ALA A 123 -10.85 -6.28 -1.02
CA ALA A 123 -11.12 -5.03 -0.33
C ALA A 123 -10.08 -3.95 -0.65
N HIS A 124 -8.79 -4.30 -0.73
CA HIS A 124 -7.73 -3.38 -1.12
C HIS A 124 -7.94 -2.85 -2.54
N THR A 125 -8.29 -3.73 -3.48
CA THR A 125 -8.59 -3.34 -4.87
C THR A 125 -9.81 -2.43 -4.96
N ALA A 126 -10.88 -2.78 -4.26
CA ALA A 126 -12.11 -2.00 -4.22
C ALA A 126 -11.84 -0.56 -3.72
N ARG A 127 -10.99 -0.40 -2.70
CA ARG A 127 -10.59 0.91 -2.19
C ARG A 127 -9.77 1.72 -3.21
N LEU A 128 -8.87 1.08 -3.95
CA LEU A 128 -8.11 1.74 -5.02
C LEU A 128 -9.06 2.21 -6.15
N VAL A 129 -10.02 1.37 -6.54
CA VAL A 129 -11.05 1.73 -7.53
C VAL A 129 -11.94 2.87 -7.02
N GLY A 130 -12.32 2.87 -5.74
CA GLY A 130 -13.07 3.97 -5.12
C GLY A 130 -12.26 5.27 -4.96
N GLY A 131 -10.93 5.19 -4.83
CA GLY A 131 -10.05 6.37 -4.83
C GLY A 131 -10.02 7.06 -6.20
N VAL A 132 -10.12 6.29 -7.28
CA VAL A 132 -10.15 6.80 -8.66
C VAL A 132 -11.45 7.56 -8.97
N THR A 133 -12.58 7.20 -8.33
CA THR A 133 -13.87 7.89 -8.52
C THR A 133 -13.93 9.22 -7.77
N THR A 134 -13.30 9.30 -6.59
CA THR A 134 -13.26 10.52 -5.77
C THR A 134 -12.24 11.54 -6.26
N ALA A 135 -11.12 11.11 -6.85
CA ALA A 135 -10.18 12.01 -7.54
C ALA A 135 -10.81 12.67 -8.79
N SER A 136 -11.73 11.98 -9.47
CA SER A 136 -12.48 12.53 -10.61
C SER A 136 -13.48 13.63 -10.21
N ALA A 137 -13.93 13.67 -8.95
CA ALA A 137 -14.80 14.76 -8.45
C ALA A 137 -14.01 16.05 -8.11
N ALA A 138 -12.70 15.92 -7.80
CA ALA A 138 -11.82 17.07 -7.62
C ALA A 138 -11.33 17.68 -8.95
N ALA A 139 -11.50 16.97 -10.07
CA ALA A 139 -11.23 17.46 -11.41
C ALA A 139 -12.47 18.13 -12.03
N SER A 140 -13.03 19.13 -11.34
CA SER A 140 -13.77 20.18 -12.04
C SER A 140 -12.74 21.03 -12.80
N PRO A 141 -12.89 21.26 -14.11
CA PRO A 141 -11.97 22.14 -14.83
C PRO A 141 -12.12 23.54 -14.23
N SER A 142 -11.08 24.01 -13.54
CA SER A 142 -10.96 25.42 -13.22
C SER A 142 -10.95 26.18 -14.56
N PRO A 143 -11.87 27.12 -14.81
CA PRO A 143 -11.80 27.94 -16.01
C PRO A 143 -10.46 28.67 -16.02
N GLN A 144 -9.81 28.62 -17.17
CA GLN A 144 -8.52 29.21 -17.51
C GLN A 144 -8.30 30.54 -16.78
N GLN A 145 -7.42 30.56 -15.78
CA GLN A 145 -6.80 31.81 -15.37
C GLN A 145 -5.82 32.18 -16.48
N SER A 146 -6.21 33.18 -17.25
CA SER A 146 -5.38 33.91 -18.18
C SER A 146 -4.14 34.41 -17.46
N TYR A 147 -3.01 33.73 -17.70
CA TYR A 147 -1.70 34.28 -17.39
C TYR A 147 -1.47 35.48 -18.33
N THR A 148 -1.70 36.68 -17.82
CA THR A 148 -1.09 37.89 -18.40
C THR A 148 0.34 38.01 -17.86
N PRO A 149 1.37 38.06 -18.71
CA PRO A 149 2.74 38.25 -18.25
C PRO A 149 2.92 39.71 -17.81
N ALA A 150 3.11 39.94 -16.52
CA ALA A 150 3.54 41.24 -16.00
C ALA A 150 5.07 41.36 -16.15
N THR A 151 5.48 42.39 -16.89
CA THR A 151 6.86 42.80 -17.18
C THR A 151 7.65 43.12 -15.90
N PRO A 152 8.94 42.76 -15.80
CA PRO A 152 9.78 43.14 -14.66
C PRO A 152 10.29 44.58 -14.84
N GLN A 153 9.92 45.49 -13.93
CA GLN A 153 10.61 46.77 -13.79
C GLN A 153 10.84 47.14 -12.33
N GLY A 154 12.11 47.43 -12.02
CA GLY A 154 12.46 48.50 -11.08
C GLY A 154 12.75 48.07 -9.65
N VAL A 155 14.02 47.81 -9.35
CA VAL A 155 14.61 48.10 -8.03
C VAL A 155 14.65 49.62 -7.86
N PRO A 156 14.36 50.16 -6.66
CA PRO A 156 15.40 50.91 -5.96
C PRO A 156 15.51 50.56 -4.47
N ALA A 157 16.73 50.73 -3.96
CA ALA A 157 17.19 50.44 -2.61
C ALA A 157 16.81 51.52 -1.56
N ALA A 158 16.98 51.13 -0.28
CA ALA A 158 17.18 51.95 0.94
C ALA A 158 15.94 52.71 1.47
N GLN A 159 15.58 52.78 2.77
CA GLN A 159 16.27 52.54 4.06
C GLN A 159 15.21 52.53 5.22
N PRO A 160 15.56 52.39 6.52
CA PRO A 160 14.83 51.59 7.51
C PRO A 160 14.09 52.38 8.61
N MET A 161 13.13 51.77 9.31
CA MET A 161 12.88 52.12 10.72
C MET A 161 12.12 51.02 11.50
N GLY A 162 12.69 50.63 12.65
CA GLY A 162 11.96 50.08 13.81
C GLY A 162 11.86 48.55 13.93
N ALA A 163 12.87 47.91 14.50
CA ALA A 163 12.76 46.54 15.03
C ALA A 163 12.39 46.56 16.53
N PRO A 164 11.42 45.75 17.01
CA PRO A 164 11.38 45.35 18.40
C PRO A 164 12.33 44.14 18.62
N SER A 165 13.28 44.32 19.53
CA SER A 165 14.26 43.33 19.95
C SER A 165 13.61 42.25 20.82
N PHE A 166 13.72 40.98 20.41
CA PHE A 166 13.49 39.82 21.29
C PHE A 166 14.85 39.22 21.65
N SER A 167 15.21 39.28 22.94
CA SER A 167 16.44 38.71 23.48
C SER A 167 16.33 37.18 23.60
N PRO A 168 17.23 36.38 23.00
CA PRO A 168 17.31 34.95 23.27
C PRO A 168 18.14 34.67 24.54
N GLN A 169 17.62 33.79 25.40
CA GLN A 169 18.32 33.28 26.60
C GLN A 169 19.57 32.43 26.24
N PRO A 170 20.57 32.36 27.14
CA PRO A 170 21.85 31.70 26.87
C PRO A 170 21.75 30.16 26.88
N GLN A 171 22.30 29.52 25.84
CA GLN A 171 22.54 28.07 25.77
C GLN A 171 23.86 27.70 26.49
N PRO A 172 23.94 26.56 27.19
CA PRO A 172 25.18 26.08 27.80
C PRO A 172 26.17 25.56 26.75
N SER A 173 27.43 26.00 26.87
CA SER A 173 28.54 25.62 26.01
C SER A 173 29.09 24.24 26.41
N TYR A 174 29.10 23.29 25.48
CA TYR A 174 29.93 22.09 25.59
C TYR A 174 31.11 22.21 24.63
N SER A 175 32.32 22.09 25.18
CA SER A 175 33.59 22.13 24.45
C SER A 175 33.85 20.80 23.75
N PRO A 176 34.29 20.77 22.47
CA PRO A 176 34.65 19.52 21.79
C PRO A 176 36.05 19.03 22.21
N GLN A 177 36.16 17.77 22.63
CA GLN A 177 37.44 17.07 22.81
C GLN A 177 38.05 16.69 21.45
N PRO A 178 39.40 16.65 21.32
CA PRO A 178 40.07 16.35 20.07
C PRO A 178 40.00 14.86 19.72
N GLN A 179 39.53 14.53 18.51
CA GLN A 179 39.53 13.17 17.97
C GLN A 179 40.87 12.83 17.30
N PRO A 180 41.36 11.57 17.42
CA PRO A 180 42.56 11.10 16.76
C PRO A 180 42.38 10.98 15.24
N SER A 181 43.42 11.39 14.52
CA SER A 181 43.52 11.43 13.06
C SER A 181 43.45 10.02 12.45
N TYR A 182 42.44 9.76 11.62
CA TYR A 182 42.47 8.66 10.66
C TYR A 182 42.48 9.22 9.24
N SER A 183 43.47 8.76 8.47
CA SER A 183 43.73 9.14 7.08
C SER A 183 42.56 8.79 6.15
N PRO A 184 42.28 9.60 5.11
CA PRO A 184 41.13 9.41 4.25
C PRO A 184 41.36 8.26 3.24
N GLN A 185 40.57 7.19 3.33
CA GLN A 185 40.25 6.36 2.16
C GLN A 185 39.16 7.06 1.34
N PRO A 186 39.18 6.94 0.00
CA PRO A 186 38.23 7.64 -0.87
C PRO A 186 36.82 7.08 -0.67
N GLN A 187 36.07 7.73 0.21
CA GLN A 187 34.62 7.61 0.28
C GLN A 187 34.02 8.31 -0.95
N PRO A 188 33.08 7.68 -1.67
CA PRO A 188 32.09 8.43 -2.40
C PRO A 188 31.33 9.30 -1.39
N GLN A 189 31.57 10.61 -1.43
CA GLN A 189 30.79 11.64 -0.74
C GLN A 189 29.37 11.71 -1.35
N PRO A 190 28.34 12.30 -0.70
CA PRO A 190 28.27 12.86 0.66
C PRO A 190 27.19 12.19 1.56
N THR A 191 27.47 12.19 2.87
CA THR A 191 26.47 12.00 3.94
C THR A 191 25.41 13.11 3.90
N SER A 192 24.23 12.80 3.39
CA SER A 192 23.01 13.48 3.82
C SER A 192 22.66 12.96 5.22
N GLY A 193 22.63 13.83 6.24
CA GLY A 193 21.84 13.56 7.46
C GLY A 193 20.42 13.13 7.05
N PRO A 194 19.68 12.36 7.88
CA PRO A 194 18.55 11.52 7.46
C PRO A 194 17.72 12.24 6.39
N GLY A 195 18.02 11.90 5.14
CA GLY A 195 17.36 12.52 4.02
C GLY A 195 15.89 12.14 4.09
N PRO A 196 14.99 12.89 3.45
CA PRO A 196 13.63 12.42 3.27
C PRO A 196 13.69 11.00 2.71
N TRP A 197 12.93 10.07 3.28
CA TRP A 197 12.88 8.69 2.82
C TRP A 197 12.60 8.69 1.31
N VAL A 198 13.51 8.13 0.52
CA VAL A 198 13.36 8.02 -0.93
C VAL A 198 13.36 6.53 -1.28
N PRO A 199 12.25 5.99 -1.81
CA PRO A 199 12.19 4.59 -2.18
C PRO A 199 13.14 4.33 -3.35
N THR A 200 14.11 3.45 -3.13
CA THR A 200 15.10 3.08 -4.15
C THR A 200 14.73 1.80 -4.89
N HIS A 201 14.02 0.90 -4.20
CA HIS A 201 13.71 -0.45 -4.66
C HIS A 201 12.32 -0.84 -4.17
N SER A 202 11.74 -1.86 -4.80
CA SER A 202 10.50 -2.48 -4.34
C SER A 202 10.74 -3.94 -4.04
N VAL A 203 10.05 -4.43 -3.00
CA VAL A 203 10.07 -5.84 -2.64
C VAL A 203 9.45 -6.65 -3.80
N PRO A 204 10.10 -7.72 -4.26
CA PRO A 204 9.60 -8.53 -5.36
C PRO A 204 8.30 -9.27 -4.97
N PRO A 205 7.51 -9.74 -5.96
CA PRO A 205 6.15 -10.24 -5.75
C PRO A 205 6.05 -11.47 -4.84
N GLN A 206 7.15 -12.20 -4.62
CA GLN A 206 7.24 -13.29 -3.64
C GLN A 206 7.35 -12.82 -2.17
N GLY A 207 7.47 -11.51 -1.92
CA GLY A 207 7.77 -10.96 -0.59
C GLY A 207 9.23 -11.18 -0.19
N LEU A 208 9.66 -10.52 0.88
CA LEU A 208 11.01 -10.68 1.41
C LEU A 208 11.01 -10.90 2.91
N ARG A 209 11.71 -11.94 3.34
CA ARG A 209 12.04 -12.11 4.76
C ARG A 209 13.09 -11.10 5.13
N ALA A 210 12.97 -10.56 6.33
CA ALA A 210 13.91 -9.61 6.87
C ALA A 210 14.36 -10.02 8.28
N TRP A 211 15.63 -9.76 8.56
CA TRP A 211 16.36 -10.19 9.74
C TRP A 211 16.88 -8.97 10.51
N ALA A 212 17.06 -9.12 11.83
CA ALA A 212 17.63 -8.05 12.66
C ALA A 212 19.13 -7.83 12.40
N ALA A 213 19.82 -8.88 11.93
CA ALA A 213 21.23 -8.88 11.58
C ALA A 213 21.41 -9.58 10.22
N PRO A 214 22.53 -9.35 9.51
CA PRO A 214 22.86 -10.04 8.26
C PRO A 214 23.27 -11.49 8.51
N ASP A 215 22.36 -12.27 9.10
CA ASP A 215 22.57 -13.66 9.47
C ASP A 215 21.42 -14.53 8.93
N PRO A 216 21.70 -15.55 8.10
CA PRO A 216 20.68 -16.37 7.45
C PRO A 216 20.07 -17.43 8.38
N ALA A 217 20.76 -17.77 9.49
CA ALA A 217 20.26 -18.71 10.49
C ALA A 217 19.46 -18.01 11.60
N GLY A 218 19.48 -16.68 11.63
CA GLY A 218 18.80 -15.84 12.60
C GLY A 218 17.28 -15.86 12.45
N PRO A 219 16.55 -15.49 13.52
CA PRO A 219 15.10 -15.38 13.47
C PRO A 219 14.68 -14.28 12.49
N VAL A 220 13.70 -14.60 11.65
CA VAL A 220 13.04 -13.63 10.78
C VAL A 220 12.24 -12.68 11.66
N VAL A 221 12.59 -11.40 11.63
CA VAL A 221 11.95 -10.37 12.47
C VAL A 221 10.81 -9.66 11.77
N ALA A 222 10.78 -9.70 10.44
CA ALA A 222 9.68 -9.17 9.65
C ALA A 222 9.60 -9.88 8.30
N ASN A 223 8.40 -9.94 7.73
CA ASN A 223 8.19 -10.35 6.36
C ASN A 223 7.62 -9.15 5.59
N LEU A 224 8.43 -8.60 4.68
CA LEU A 224 8.06 -7.48 3.85
C LEU A 224 7.07 -7.91 2.79
N ALA A 225 5.98 -7.15 2.68
CA ALA A 225 4.93 -7.39 1.71
C ALA A 225 5.44 -7.21 0.26
N PRO A 226 4.90 -7.96 -0.70
CA PRO A 226 5.23 -7.79 -2.11
C PRO A 226 4.89 -6.37 -2.58
N GLY A 227 5.74 -5.79 -3.43
CA GLY A 227 5.58 -4.44 -3.94
C GLY A 227 5.84 -3.33 -2.91
N LEU A 228 6.23 -3.67 -1.68
CA LEU A 228 6.53 -2.68 -0.65
C LEU A 228 7.74 -1.84 -1.08
N PRO A 229 7.61 -0.50 -1.17
CA PRO A 229 8.74 0.36 -1.46
C PRO A 229 9.71 0.36 -0.28
N ILE A 230 10.98 0.13 -0.58
CA ILE A 230 12.08 0.06 0.39
C ILE A 230 13.25 0.93 -0.06
N GLN A 231 13.89 1.56 0.91
CA GLN A 231 15.12 2.30 0.69
C GLN A 231 16.30 1.45 1.14
N VAL A 232 17.23 1.15 0.25
CA VAL A 232 18.47 0.46 0.63
C VAL A 232 19.40 1.49 1.28
N ALA A 233 19.70 1.30 2.56
CA ALA A 233 20.60 2.17 3.32
C ALA A 233 22.05 1.70 3.27
N GLU A 234 22.28 0.38 3.22
CA GLU A 234 23.62 -0.20 3.19
C GLU A 234 23.58 -1.56 2.51
N VAL A 235 24.67 -1.96 1.83
CA VAL A 235 24.87 -3.33 1.35
C VAL A 235 26.17 -3.88 1.95
N ARG A 236 26.10 -5.08 2.52
CA ARG A 236 27.24 -5.81 3.12
C ARG A 236 27.27 -7.23 2.59
N GLY A 237 28.21 -7.52 1.69
CA GLY A 237 28.30 -8.83 1.05
C GLY A 237 26.97 -9.17 0.36
N ALA A 238 26.38 -10.32 0.69
CA ALA A 238 25.09 -10.76 0.17
C ALA A 238 23.86 -10.05 0.78
N TRP A 239 24.05 -9.16 1.75
CA TRP A 239 22.97 -8.58 2.55
C TRP A 239 22.74 -7.11 2.24
N ALA A 240 21.49 -6.68 2.26
CA ALA A 240 21.11 -5.27 2.13
C ALA A 240 20.30 -4.82 3.36
N ARG A 241 20.73 -3.74 4.00
CA ARG A 241 19.96 -3.05 5.04
C ARG A 241 18.95 -2.12 4.39
N VAL A 242 17.69 -2.28 4.73
CA VAL A 242 16.58 -1.53 4.14
C VAL A 242 15.83 -0.72 5.19
N ILE A 243 15.25 0.40 4.74
CA ILE A 243 14.40 1.30 5.50
C ILE A 243 13.03 1.37 4.81
N CYS A 244 11.97 1.09 5.55
CA CYS A 244 10.60 1.21 5.08
C CYS A 244 10.06 2.63 5.31
N SER A 245 8.95 2.98 4.66
CA SER A 245 8.32 4.31 4.76
C SER A 245 7.90 4.70 6.19
N ASN A 246 7.69 3.72 7.07
CA ASN A 246 7.37 3.89 8.48
C ASN A 246 8.62 4.05 9.37
N GLY A 247 9.82 4.17 8.79
CA GLY A 247 11.08 4.27 9.53
C GLY A 247 11.60 2.92 10.09
N TRP A 248 10.92 1.81 9.78
CA TRP A 248 11.38 0.48 10.19
C TRP A 248 12.64 0.09 9.42
N VAL A 249 13.59 -0.55 10.10
CA VAL A 249 14.87 -0.98 9.53
C VAL A 249 15.14 -2.46 9.76
N GLY A 250 15.70 -3.11 8.74
CA GLY A 250 16.10 -4.52 8.83
C GLY A 250 17.01 -4.94 7.68
N TRP A 251 17.49 -6.18 7.75
CA TRP A 251 18.37 -6.77 6.74
C TRP A 251 17.61 -7.73 5.86
N ILE A 252 17.83 -7.69 4.55
CA ILE A 252 17.29 -8.62 3.58
C ILE A 252 18.43 -9.25 2.77
N ASP A 253 18.15 -10.35 2.08
CA ASP A 253 19.09 -10.89 1.09
C ASP A 253 19.12 -9.95 -0.12
N GLY A 254 20.24 -9.26 -0.31
CA GLY A 254 20.40 -8.22 -1.34
C GLY A 254 20.45 -8.77 -2.76
N ARG A 255 20.68 -10.08 -2.93
CA ARG A 255 20.68 -10.74 -4.25
C ARG A 255 19.27 -10.84 -4.81
N LEU A 256 18.27 -10.92 -3.94
CA LEU A 256 16.85 -11.01 -4.34
C LEU A 256 16.31 -9.70 -4.93
N ILE A 257 16.98 -8.57 -4.69
CA ILE A 257 16.64 -7.26 -5.27
C ILE A 257 17.75 -6.73 -6.21
N GLY A 258 18.77 -7.53 -6.49
CA GLY A 258 19.85 -7.19 -7.42
C GLY A 258 20.82 -6.10 -6.91
N VAL A 259 20.91 -5.85 -5.60
CA VAL A 259 21.80 -4.82 -5.03
C VAL A 259 23.08 -5.40 -4.41
N ALA A 260 23.14 -6.72 -4.25
CA ALA A 260 24.32 -7.46 -3.80
C ALA A 260 24.82 -8.40 -4.89
N ALA A 261 26.14 -8.58 -4.95
CA ALA A 261 26.83 -9.46 -5.89
C ALA A 261 26.87 -10.92 -5.40
#